data_AF-A0A8X6QW18-F1
#
_entry.id   AF-A0A8X6QW18-F1
#
_cell.length_a   1.000
_cell.length_b   1.000
_cell.length_c   1.000
_cell.angle_alpha   90.00
_cell.angle_beta   90.00
_cell.angle_gamma   90.00
#
_symmetry.space_group_name_H-M   'P 1'
#
loop_
_entity.id
_entity.type
_entity.pdbx_description
1 polymer ?
#
loop_
_entity_poly.entity_id
_entity_poly.type
_entity_poly.pdbx_seq_one_letter_code
_entity_poly.pdbx_strand_id
1 'polypeptide(L)'
;MTLNANKKRAAKHAAYGYNVEDRLAQIVLIFTKKFLSSFIFPTFTNLMALIFCSLCHDCCTQLKNLTQEILSISPEVFETSLQINILRRKTRIHDLLNNIQDFFWLPSFLIFVANFSASTSVIGMVLYRDLNAIVQMGNVFTSLLFFGIHSFGSILFMLWVTGGIPISLQEFNEAFCKKAHLRLIRSRNFSEPQLKRELSEKPDFYLTGCDMISFKRSTIFAVFGALLTYTVLLINMKKSVPISSLHILNLMDSRMTFDDILTSEAIISFKIHSENWKGWEKGELLYVQQNKASKSSRCPEWMLKESNFA
;
A
#
# COMPACT_ATOMS: atom_id res chain seq x y z
N MET A 1 -29.92 30.08 16.60
CA MET A 1 -30.50 28.72 16.77
C MET A 1 -29.80 27.63 15.95
N THR A 2 -29.04 27.96 14.90
CA THR A 2 -28.36 27.04 13.96
C THR A 2 -27.14 26.29 14.52
N LEU A 3 -26.41 26.85 15.47
CA LEU A 3 -25.19 26.23 16.03
C LEU A 3 -25.47 24.94 16.84
N ASN A 4 -26.62 24.88 17.53
CA ASN A 4 -27.00 23.72 18.35
C ASN A 4 -27.50 22.55 17.49
N ALA A 5 -28.20 22.83 16.40
CA ALA A 5 -28.66 21.81 15.46
C ALA A 5 -27.47 21.11 14.75
N ASN A 6 -26.45 21.89 14.38
CA ASN A 6 -25.23 21.35 13.78
C ASN A 6 -24.44 20.46 14.76
N LYS A 7 -24.32 20.85 16.03
CA LYS A 7 -23.67 20.02 17.06
C LYS A 7 -24.41 18.71 17.31
N LYS A 8 -25.75 18.76 17.40
CA LYS A 8 -26.57 17.55 17.59
C LYS A 8 -26.47 16.59 16.40
N ARG A 9 -26.42 17.11 15.17
CA ARG A 9 -26.22 16.33 13.94
C ARG A 9 -24.81 15.71 13.87
N ALA A 10 -23.78 16.50 14.19
CA ALA A 10 -22.40 16.04 14.22
C ALA A 10 -22.16 14.98 15.30
N ALA A 11 -22.76 15.15 16.49
CA ALA A 11 -22.65 14.16 17.57
C ALA A 11 -23.40 12.86 17.23
N LYS A 12 -24.56 12.95 16.58
CA LYS A 12 -25.27 11.77 16.06
C LYS A 12 -24.42 11.01 15.04
N HIS A 13 -23.71 11.73 14.15
CA HIS A 13 -22.76 11.12 13.20
C HIS A 13 -21.53 10.53 13.92
N ALA A 14 -21.04 11.21 14.96
CA ALA A 14 -19.93 10.72 15.77
C ALA A 14 -20.30 9.44 16.54
N ALA A 15 -21.54 9.34 17.01
CA ALA A 15 -22.09 8.20 17.75
C ALA A 15 -22.76 7.14 16.86
N TYR A 16 -22.39 7.04 15.57
CA TYR A 16 -22.90 6.00 14.65
C TYR A 16 -24.44 5.93 14.55
N GLY A 17 -25.12 7.08 14.62
CA GLY A 17 -26.57 7.18 14.49
C GLY A 17 -27.33 7.25 15.82
N TYR A 18 -26.67 7.01 16.95
CA TYR A 18 -27.30 7.15 18.27
C TYR A 18 -27.52 8.62 18.65
N ASN A 19 -28.71 8.92 19.16
CA ASN A 19 -29.04 10.25 19.66
C ASN A 19 -28.41 10.43 21.05
N VAL A 20 -27.39 11.28 21.15
CA VAL A 20 -26.78 11.68 22.42
C VAL A 20 -27.47 12.97 22.87
N GLU A 21 -28.20 12.93 23.98
CA GLU A 21 -28.95 14.10 24.47
C GLU A 21 -28.08 15.05 25.29
N ASP A 22 -27.13 14.50 26.07
CA ASP A 22 -26.23 15.29 26.90
C ASP A 22 -25.23 16.11 26.08
N ARG A 23 -25.13 17.40 26.42
CA ARG A 23 -24.34 18.39 25.67
C ARG A 23 -22.84 18.19 25.89
N LEU A 24 -22.42 17.77 27.08
CA LEU A 24 -21.01 17.49 27.36
C LEU A 24 -20.57 16.22 26.63
N ALA A 25 -21.37 15.15 26.68
CA ALA A 25 -21.14 13.93 25.91
C ALA A 25 -21.03 14.18 24.40
N GLN A 26 -21.91 15.04 23.83
CA GLN A 26 -21.80 15.45 22.42
C GLN A 26 -20.45 16.11 22.10
N ILE A 27 -20.00 17.05 22.95
CA ILE A 27 -18.74 17.78 22.74
C ILE A 27 -17.55 16.81 22.85
N VAL A 28 -17.51 15.97 23.88
CA VAL A 28 -16.44 14.99 24.11
C VAL A 28 -16.38 13.99 22.96
N LEU A 29 -17.51 13.48 22.49
CA LEU A 29 -17.54 12.53 21.36
C LEU A 29 -17.04 13.15 20.06
N ILE A 30 -17.49 14.36 19.72
CA ILE A 30 -17.02 15.07 18.51
C ILE A 30 -15.53 15.34 18.63
N PHE A 31 -15.07 15.88 19.77
CA PHE A 31 -13.66 16.17 19.99
C PHE A 31 -12.81 14.91 19.92
N THR A 32 -13.21 13.83 20.60
CA THR A 32 -12.48 12.56 20.61
C THR A 32 -12.41 11.96 19.22
N LYS A 33 -13.50 11.94 18.46
CA LYS A 33 -13.51 11.42 17.09
C LYS A 33 -12.63 12.25 16.16
N LYS A 34 -12.69 13.59 16.24
CA LYS A 34 -11.84 14.47 15.43
C LYS A 34 -10.37 14.35 15.83
N PHE A 35 -10.08 14.31 17.13
CA PHE A 35 -8.73 14.13 17.65
C PHE A 35 -8.15 12.78 17.21
N LEU A 36 -8.88 11.68 17.40
CA LEU A 36 -8.45 10.35 16.95
C LEU A 36 -8.29 10.32 15.44
N SER A 37 -9.23 10.89 14.68
CA SER A 37 -9.13 10.94 13.22
C SER A 37 -7.87 11.68 12.80
N SER A 38 -7.65 12.91 13.26
CA SER A 38 -6.50 13.72 12.87
C SER A 38 -5.16 13.20 13.41
N PHE A 39 -5.14 12.66 14.63
CA PHE A 39 -3.91 12.15 15.26
C PHE A 39 -3.48 10.81 14.66
N ILE A 40 -4.42 9.85 14.51
CA ILE A 40 -4.12 8.53 13.95
C ILE A 40 -3.76 8.66 12.46
N PHE A 41 -4.53 9.45 11.69
CA PHE A 41 -4.27 9.67 10.26
C PHE A 41 -4.56 11.13 9.85
N PRO A 42 -3.59 11.91 9.38
CA PRO A 42 -2.33 11.46 8.79
C PRO A 42 -1.11 11.53 9.74
N THR A 43 -1.21 12.22 10.89
CA THR A 43 -0.02 12.64 11.66
C THR A 43 0.81 11.48 12.21
N PHE A 44 0.19 10.54 12.93
CA PHE A 44 0.92 9.41 13.52
C PHE A 44 1.44 8.45 12.45
N THR A 45 0.63 8.13 11.44
CA THR A 45 1.06 7.30 10.31
C THR A 45 2.25 7.90 9.56
N ASN A 46 2.28 9.22 9.39
CA ASN A 46 3.41 9.89 8.75
C ASN A 46 4.66 9.87 9.60
N LEU A 47 4.52 10.10 10.91
CA LEU A 47 5.65 10.03 11.82
C LEU A 47 6.27 8.64 11.78
N MET A 48 5.45 7.58 11.81
CA MET A 48 5.90 6.20 11.69
C MET A 48 6.55 5.93 10.32
N ALA A 49 5.98 6.44 9.23
CA ALA A 49 6.56 6.32 7.89
C ALA A 49 7.91 7.03 7.80
N LEU A 50 8.03 8.23 8.38
CA LEU A 50 9.28 9.00 8.43
C LEU A 50 10.35 8.26 9.23
N ILE A 51 10.03 7.76 10.42
CA ILE A 51 10.98 6.99 11.24
C ILE A 51 11.46 5.76 10.45
N PHE A 52 10.53 5.01 9.86
CA PHE A 52 10.85 3.84 9.05
C PHE A 52 11.77 4.19 7.87
N CYS A 53 11.43 5.23 7.11
CA CYS A 53 12.25 5.71 6.00
C CYS A 53 13.62 6.21 6.46
N SER A 54 13.71 6.94 7.57
CA SER A 54 14.97 7.45 8.11
C SER A 54 15.92 6.31 8.49
N LEU A 55 15.41 5.26 9.14
CA LEU A 55 16.18 4.06 9.47
C LEU A 55 16.66 3.34 8.20
N CYS A 56 15.78 3.17 7.22
CA CYS A 56 16.15 2.56 5.93
C CYS A 56 17.19 3.40 5.17
N HIS A 57 17.06 4.72 5.21
CA HIS A 57 17.98 5.65 4.56
C HIS A 57 19.36 5.63 5.22
N ASP A 58 19.42 5.53 6.55
CA ASP A 58 20.68 5.41 7.29
C ASP A 58 21.42 4.12 6.90
N CYS A 59 20.73 2.97 6.89
CA CYS A 59 21.29 1.70 6.40
C CYS A 59 21.81 1.81 4.96
N CYS A 60 21.06 2.46 4.08
CA CYS A 60 21.44 2.70 2.69
C CYS A 60 22.71 3.57 2.57
N THR A 61 22.81 4.61 3.40
CA THR A 61 23.97 5.50 3.44
C THR A 61 25.20 4.78 3.98
N GLN A 62 25.05 3.98 5.03
CA GLN A 62 26.13 3.16 5.56
C GLN A 62 26.65 2.15 4.52
N LEU A 63 25.75 1.51 3.76
CA LEU A 63 26.13 0.62 2.65
C LEU A 63 26.91 1.37 1.57
N LYS A 64 26.43 2.53 1.13
CA LYS A 64 27.11 3.35 0.12
C LYS A 64 28.50 3.78 0.58
N ASN A 65 28.63 4.19 1.84
CA ASN A 65 29.92 4.56 2.41
C ASN A 65 30.90 3.37 2.41
N LEU A 66 30.44 2.17 2.77
CA LEU A 66 31.24 0.96 2.66
C LEU A 66 31.64 0.64 1.22
N THR A 67 30.71 0.80 0.27
CA THR A 67 30.99 0.63 -1.17
C THR A 67 32.08 1.60 -1.63
N GLN A 68 32.00 2.88 -1.26
CA GLN A 68 33.02 3.88 -1.60
C GLN A 68 34.37 3.58 -0.97
N GLU A 69 34.39 3.14 0.30
CA GLU A 69 35.60 2.68 0.98
C GLU A 69 36.27 1.56 0.19
N ILE A 70 35.52 0.52 -0.18
CA ILE A 70 36.02 -0.58 -1.03
C ILE A 70 36.59 -0.05 -2.35
N LEU A 71 35.89 0.86 -3.02
CA LEU A 71 36.32 1.41 -4.30
C LEU A 71 37.63 2.21 -4.18
N SER A 72 37.84 2.94 -3.09
CA SER A 72 39.06 3.73 -2.85
C SER A 72 40.32 2.93 -2.50
N ILE A 73 40.19 1.74 -1.91
CA ILE A 73 41.34 0.94 -1.45
C ILE A 73 42.14 0.37 -2.64
N SER A 74 43.48 0.28 -2.63
CA SER A 74 44.21 -0.45 -3.68
C SER A 74 44.01 -1.97 -3.54
N PRO A 75 43.89 -2.75 -4.63
CA PRO A 75 43.82 -4.22 -4.56
C PRO A 75 45.00 -4.87 -3.81
N GLU A 76 46.16 -4.22 -3.75
CA GLU A 76 47.34 -4.72 -3.03
C GLU A 76 47.17 -4.66 -1.51
N VAL A 77 46.45 -3.64 -1.01
CA VAL A 77 46.22 -3.36 0.41
C VAL A 77 44.92 -4.02 0.90
N PHE A 78 44.14 -4.65 0.01
CA PHE A 78 42.86 -5.27 0.32
C PHE A 78 43.01 -6.64 1.02
N GLU A 79 43.70 -6.63 2.15
CA GLU A 79 44.05 -7.83 2.91
C GLU A 79 42.84 -8.54 3.53
N THR A 80 43.04 -9.82 3.90
CA THR A 80 41.98 -10.66 4.47
C THR A 80 41.44 -10.10 5.79
N SER A 81 42.30 -9.46 6.60
CA SER A 81 41.90 -8.75 7.82
C SER A 81 40.93 -7.59 7.52
N LEU A 82 41.20 -6.82 6.47
CA LEU A 82 40.36 -5.71 6.02
C LEU A 82 39.04 -6.21 5.42
N GLN A 83 39.09 -7.28 4.63
CA GLN A 83 37.91 -7.96 4.09
C GLN A 83 36.96 -8.42 5.20
N ILE A 84 37.49 -9.10 6.22
CA ILE A 84 36.72 -9.55 7.39
C ILE A 84 36.11 -8.36 8.12
N ASN A 85 36.85 -7.26 8.28
CA ASN A 85 36.33 -6.06 8.93
C ASN A 85 35.16 -5.42 8.16
N ILE A 86 35.32 -5.26 6.83
CA ILE A 86 34.26 -4.75 5.95
C ILE A 86 33.04 -5.67 5.98
N LEU A 87 33.25 -6.98 5.91
CA LEU A 87 32.16 -7.95 5.95
C LEU A 87 31.44 -7.95 7.30
N ARG A 88 32.17 -7.78 8.42
CA ARG A 88 31.57 -7.62 9.75
C ARG A 88 30.68 -6.37 9.82
N ARG A 89 31.11 -5.25 9.21
CA ARG A 89 30.28 -4.03 9.12
C ARG A 89 29.04 -4.26 8.26
N LYS A 90 29.17 -4.95 7.11
CA LYS A 90 28.02 -5.37 6.28
C LYS A 90 27.02 -6.21 7.09
N THR A 91 27.49 -7.21 7.83
CA THR A 91 26.62 -8.07 8.66
C THR A 91 25.86 -7.25 9.70
N ARG A 92 26.49 -6.29 10.37
CA ARG A 92 25.80 -5.39 11.31
C ARG A 92 24.67 -4.59 10.65
N ILE A 93 24.89 -4.09 9.42
CA ILE A 93 23.84 -3.39 8.67
C ILE A 93 22.71 -4.35 8.32
N HIS A 94 23.04 -5.58 7.92
CA HIS A 94 22.05 -6.60 7.61
C HIS A 94 21.22 -6.99 8.85
N ASP A 95 21.84 -7.13 10.02
CA ASP A 95 21.14 -7.38 11.28
C ASP A 95 20.21 -6.21 11.65
N LEU A 96 20.66 -4.97 11.44
CA LEU A 96 19.83 -3.78 11.63
C LEU A 96 18.62 -3.76 10.68
N LEU A 97 18.83 -4.13 9.42
CA LEU A 97 17.75 -4.23 8.44
C LEU A 97 16.73 -5.32 8.81
N ASN A 98 17.19 -6.46 9.34
CA ASN A 98 16.31 -7.51 9.86
C ASN A 98 15.49 -6.99 11.06
N ASN A 99 16.12 -6.29 12.01
CA ASN A 99 15.41 -5.69 13.13
C ASN A 99 14.38 -4.64 12.70
N ILE A 100 14.70 -3.83 11.68
CA ILE A 100 13.75 -2.87 11.10
C ILE A 100 12.57 -3.62 10.48
N GLN A 101 12.83 -4.67 9.70
CA GLN A 101 11.80 -5.51 9.10
C GLN A 101 10.87 -6.12 10.17
N ASP A 102 11.43 -6.73 11.22
CA ASP A 102 10.68 -7.39 12.28
C ASP A 102 9.83 -6.42 13.12
N PHE A 103 10.27 -5.17 13.25
CA PHE A 103 9.49 -4.15 13.96
C PHE A 103 8.45 -3.47 13.07
N PHE A 104 8.78 -3.22 11.81
CA PHE A 104 7.96 -2.40 10.90
C PHE A 104 7.15 -3.18 9.88
N TRP A 105 7.22 -4.50 9.79
CA TRP A 105 6.48 -5.28 8.77
C TRP A 105 4.97 -4.97 8.77
N LEU A 106 4.34 -4.95 9.95
CA LEU A 106 2.90 -4.66 10.08
C LEU A 106 2.60 -3.16 10.01
N PRO A 107 3.30 -2.28 10.75
CA PRO A 107 3.09 -0.83 10.63
C PRO A 107 3.26 -0.31 9.20
N SER A 108 4.33 -0.71 8.49
CA SER A 108 4.59 -0.27 7.12
C SER A 108 3.51 -0.74 6.14
N PHE A 109 3.02 -1.97 6.31
CA PHE A 109 1.90 -2.49 5.53
C PHE A 109 0.61 -1.69 5.76
N LEU A 110 0.23 -1.44 7.02
CA LEU A 110 -0.97 -0.68 7.34
C LEU A 110 -0.89 0.77 6.83
N ILE A 111 0.27 1.41 6.96
CA ILE A 111 0.52 2.75 6.42
C ILE A 111 0.39 2.74 4.90
N PHE A 112 0.94 1.74 4.23
CA PHE A 112 0.85 1.61 2.77
C PHE A 112 -0.61 1.47 2.32
N VAL A 113 -1.38 0.54 2.92
CA VAL A 113 -2.78 0.31 2.59
C VAL A 113 -3.63 1.54 2.88
N ALA A 114 -3.42 2.20 4.02
CA ALA A 114 -4.14 3.42 4.39
C ALA A 114 -3.91 4.53 3.35
N ASN A 115 -2.65 4.83 3.04
CA ASN A 115 -2.34 5.86 2.03
C ASN A 115 -2.82 5.47 0.63
N PHE A 116 -2.74 4.20 0.25
CA PHE A 116 -3.24 3.73 -1.05
C PHE A 116 -4.76 3.92 -1.15
N SER A 117 -5.49 3.53 -0.10
CA SER A 117 -6.94 3.73 -0.02
C SER A 117 -7.35 5.20 0.00
N ALA A 118 -6.55 6.07 0.64
CA ALA A 118 -6.74 7.51 0.62
C ALA A 118 -6.56 8.07 -0.80
N SER A 119 -5.50 7.67 -1.50
CA SER A 119 -5.25 8.07 -2.89
C SER A 119 -6.36 7.63 -3.84
N THR A 120 -6.84 6.37 -3.74
CA THR A 120 -7.95 5.89 -4.57
C THR A 120 -9.25 6.63 -4.28
N SER A 121 -9.53 6.94 -3.01
CA SER A 121 -10.72 7.71 -2.61
C SER A 121 -10.71 9.13 -3.17
N VAL A 122 -9.54 9.80 -3.15
CA VAL A 122 -9.38 11.13 -3.76
C VAL A 122 -9.67 11.09 -5.26
N ILE A 123 -9.09 10.13 -5.97
CA ILE A 123 -9.35 9.92 -7.40
C ILE A 123 -10.84 9.67 -7.65
N GLY A 124 -11.46 8.82 -6.85
CA GLY A 124 -12.90 8.54 -6.94
C GLY A 124 -13.75 9.79 -6.80
N MET A 125 -13.45 10.64 -5.81
CA MET A 125 -14.17 11.91 -5.63
C MET A 125 -14.01 12.87 -6.82
N VAL A 126 -12.79 12.98 -7.36
CA VAL A 126 -12.50 13.84 -8.53
C VAL A 126 -13.26 13.37 -9.77
N LEU A 127 -13.35 12.06 -10.00
CA LEU A 127 -14.03 11.49 -11.17
C LEU A 127 -15.56 11.49 -11.03
N TYR A 128 -16.05 11.26 -9.81
CA TYR A 128 -17.46 11.13 -9.53
C TYR A 128 -18.17 12.48 -9.64
N ARG A 129 -17.65 13.51 -8.95
CA ARG A 129 -18.23 14.86 -8.96
C ARG A 129 -17.85 15.62 -10.23
N ASP A 130 -18.65 16.62 -10.59
CA ASP A 130 -18.27 17.58 -11.63
C ASP A 130 -17.08 18.40 -11.12
N LEU A 131 -15.96 18.36 -11.85
CA LEU A 131 -14.75 19.12 -11.56
C LEU A 131 -15.05 20.61 -11.39
N ASN A 132 -15.97 21.16 -12.19
CA ASN A 132 -16.37 22.56 -12.08
C ASN A 132 -17.08 22.86 -10.75
N ALA A 133 -17.90 21.93 -10.26
CA ALA A 133 -18.58 22.07 -8.97
C ALA A 133 -17.60 21.92 -7.78
N ILE A 134 -16.57 21.09 -7.91
CA ILE A 134 -15.53 20.96 -6.88
C ILE A 134 -14.66 22.22 -6.81
N VAL A 135 -14.25 22.75 -7.97
CA VAL A 135 -13.40 23.96 -8.07
C VAL A 135 -14.12 25.20 -7.52
N GLN A 136 -15.43 25.30 -7.74
CA GLN A 136 -16.25 26.38 -7.16
C GLN A 136 -16.29 26.33 -5.61
N MET A 137 -16.12 25.15 -5.01
CA MET A 137 -15.99 24.97 -3.56
C MET A 137 -14.51 25.00 -3.13
N GLY A 138 -13.79 26.08 -3.45
CA GLY A 138 -12.33 26.20 -3.35
C GLY A 138 -11.66 25.57 -2.13
N ASN A 139 -12.23 25.73 -0.92
CA ASN A 139 -11.69 25.12 0.31
C ASN A 139 -11.67 23.58 0.28
N VAL A 140 -12.68 22.97 -0.33
CA VAL A 140 -12.79 21.51 -0.48
C VAL A 140 -11.77 21.01 -1.50
N PHE A 141 -11.60 21.74 -2.61
CA PHE A 141 -10.62 21.40 -3.64
C PHE A 141 -9.18 21.45 -3.10
N THR A 142 -8.81 22.51 -2.37
CA THR A 142 -7.48 22.63 -1.77
C THR A 142 -7.20 21.52 -0.76
N SER A 143 -8.18 21.20 0.10
CA SER A 143 -8.05 20.09 1.06
C SER A 143 -7.89 18.73 0.38
N LEU A 144 -8.63 18.50 -0.70
CA LEU A 144 -8.61 17.26 -1.47
C LEU A 144 -7.26 17.07 -2.16
N LEU A 145 -6.73 18.12 -2.79
CA LEU A 145 -5.40 18.09 -3.42
C LEU A 145 -4.30 17.86 -2.39
N PHE A 146 -4.33 18.58 -1.26
CA PHE A 146 -3.35 18.42 -0.20
C PHE A 146 -3.32 16.97 0.29
N PHE A 147 -4.48 16.40 0.59
CA PHE A 147 -4.61 15.03 1.05
C PHE A 147 -4.17 13.98 0.01
N GLY A 148 -4.49 14.20 -1.26
CA GLY A 148 -4.10 13.33 -2.37
C GLY A 148 -2.59 13.34 -2.61
N ILE A 149 -1.99 14.53 -2.75
CA ILE A 149 -0.54 14.71 -2.92
C ILE A 149 0.20 14.11 -1.74
N HIS A 150 -0.29 14.35 -0.53
CA HIS A 150 0.30 13.84 0.69
C HIS A 150 0.29 12.30 0.74
N SER A 151 -0.87 11.68 0.50
CA SER A 151 -1.00 10.22 0.56
C SER A 151 -0.18 9.52 -0.52
N PHE A 152 -0.23 10.04 -1.75
CA PHE A 152 0.56 9.52 -2.86
C PHE A 152 2.06 9.73 -2.64
N GLY A 153 2.44 10.92 -2.17
CA GLY A 153 3.81 11.27 -1.82
C GLY A 153 4.39 10.37 -0.73
N SER A 154 3.61 10.03 0.29
CA SER A 154 4.04 9.11 1.35
C SER A 154 4.35 7.71 0.80
N ILE A 155 3.49 7.16 -0.08
CA ILE A 155 3.74 5.85 -0.69
C ILE A 155 4.97 5.89 -1.57
N LEU A 156 5.08 6.91 -2.42
CA LEU A 156 6.21 7.09 -3.33
C LEU A 156 7.52 7.19 -2.54
N PHE A 157 7.52 8.01 -1.48
CA PHE A 157 8.70 8.22 -0.64
C PHE A 157 9.13 6.93 0.06
N MET A 158 8.18 6.19 0.68
CA MET A 158 8.48 4.90 1.29
C MET A 158 9.09 3.94 0.28
N LEU A 159 8.43 3.71 -0.85
CA LEU A 159 8.91 2.80 -1.91
C LEU A 159 10.26 3.20 -2.47
N TRP A 160 10.52 4.51 -2.59
CA TRP A 160 11.79 5.02 -3.11
C TRP A 160 12.96 4.73 -2.18
N VAL A 161 12.77 4.99 -0.88
CA VAL A 161 13.80 4.81 0.14
C VAL A 161 14.07 3.33 0.38
N THR A 162 13.03 2.54 0.65
CA THR A 162 13.18 1.10 0.90
C THR A 162 13.67 0.35 -0.34
N GLY A 163 13.20 0.75 -1.53
CA GLY A 163 13.65 0.19 -2.80
C GLY A 163 15.09 0.56 -3.16
N GLY A 164 15.71 1.51 -2.45
CA GLY A 164 17.13 1.84 -2.58
C GLY A 164 18.07 0.86 -1.86
N ILE A 165 17.61 0.21 -0.78
CA ILE A 165 18.41 -0.75 -0.01
C ILE A 165 18.92 -1.93 -0.86
N PRO A 166 18.07 -2.69 -1.59
CA PRO A 166 18.54 -3.81 -2.38
C PRO A 166 19.54 -3.38 -3.47
N ILE A 167 19.35 -2.19 -4.05
CA ILE A 167 20.27 -1.63 -5.05
C ILE A 167 21.64 -1.35 -4.43
N SER A 168 21.68 -0.65 -3.29
CA SER A 168 22.95 -0.34 -2.63
C SER A 168 23.64 -1.58 -2.06
N LEU A 169 22.89 -2.60 -1.66
CA LEU A 169 23.44 -3.90 -1.25
C LEU A 169 24.05 -4.66 -2.44
N GLN A 170 23.39 -4.61 -3.60
CA GLN A 170 23.92 -5.19 -4.84
C GLN A 170 25.20 -4.47 -5.29
N GLU A 171 25.19 -3.14 -5.32
CA GLU A 171 26.39 -2.34 -5.65
C GLU A 171 27.56 -2.66 -4.71
N PHE A 172 27.30 -2.81 -3.42
CA PHE A 172 28.30 -3.25 -2.44
C PHE A 172 28.86 -4.64 -2.81
N ASN A 173 27.98 -5.62 -3.08
CA ASN A 173 28.38 -6.99 -3.39
C ASN A 173 29.22 -7.04 -4.67
N GLU A 174 28.81 -6.31 -5.70
CA GLU A 174 29.55 -6.21 -6.97
C GLU A 174 30.92 -5.55 -6.78
N ALA A 175 30.98 -4.43 -6.04
CA ALA A 175 32.23 -3.74 -5.74
C ALA A 175 33.19 -4.63 -4.95
N PHE A 176 32.69 -5.31 -3.91
CA PHE A 176 33.47 -6.24 -3.09
C PHE A 176 33.98 -7.42 -3.92
N CYS A 177 33.10 -8.09 -4.67
CA CYS A 177 33.45 -9.24 -5.51
C CYS A 177 34.47 -8.87 -6.58
N LYS A 178 34.30 -7.72 -7.25
CA LYS A 178 35.25 -7.23 -8.25
C LYS A 178 36.62 -6.96 -7.62
N LYS A 179 36.67 -6.37 -6.42
CA LYS A 179 37.91 -6.07 -5.71
C LYS A 179 38.65 -7.35 -5.28
N ALA A 180 37.93 -8.28 -4.65
CA ALA A 180 38.47 -9.56 -4.22
C ALA A 180 39.00 -10.37 -5.43
N HIS A 181 38.28 -10.35 -6.54
CA HIS A 181 38.70 -11.02 -7.76
C HIS A 181 39.99 -10.43 -8.36
N LEU A 182 40.12 -9.09 -8.40
CA LEU A 182 41.35 -8.44 -8.87
C LEU A 182 42.54 -8.77 -7.98
N ARG A 183 42.32 -8.89 -6.67
CA ARG A 183 43.35 -9.35 -5.73
C ARG A 183 43.76 -10.79 -6.02
N LEU A 184 42.82 -11.71 -6.21
CA LEU A 184 43.10 -13.10 -6.57
C LEU A 184 43.90 -13.26 -7.87
N ILE A 185 43.64 -12.42 -8.88
CA ILE A 185 44.42 -12.45 -10.12
C ILE A 185 45.87 -11.99 -9.86
N ARG A 186 46.05 -10.97 -9.02
CA ARG A 186 47.35 -10.36 -8.74
C ARG A 186 48.17 -11.13 -7.70
N SER A 187 47.50 -11.70 -6.70
CA SER A 187 48.04 -12.52 -5.63
C SER A 187 47.79 -13.98 -5.99
N ARG A 188 48.84 -14.71 -6.36
CA ARG A 188 48.78 -16.13 -6.76
C ARG A 188 48.40 -17.10 -5.61
N ASN A 189 47.73 -16.62 -4.56
CA ASN A 189 47.34 -17.35 -3.37
C ASN A 189 45.85 -17.74 -3.42
N PHE A 190 45.59 -19.04 -3.40
CA PHE A 190 44.30 -19.69 -3.65
C PHE A 190 43.36 -19.79 -2.42
N SER A 191 43.57 -19.04 -1.34
CA SER A 191 42.85 -19.22 -0.08
C SER A 191 41.56 -18.38 0.11
N GLU A 192 41.16 -17.54 -0.85
CA GLU A 192 39.90 -16.75 -0.77
C GLU A 192 38.59 -17.37 -1.33
N PRO A 193 38.50 -18.59 -1.90
CA PRO A 193 37.26 -19.05 -2.53
C PRO A 193 36.09 -19.28 -1.55
N GLN A 194 36.35 -19.44 -0.25
CA GLN A 194 35.30 -19.59 0.76
C GLN A 194 34.52 -18.28 1.01
N LEU A 195 35.19 -17.12 1.01
CA LEU A 195 34.55 -15.82 1.23
C LEU A 195 33.62 -15.42 0.08
N LYS A 196 34.01 -15.78 -1.14
CA LYS A 196 33.21 -15.55 -2.36
C LYS A 196 31.93 -16.39 -2.34
N ARG A 197 31.99 -17.61 -1.77
CA ARG A 197 30.82 -18.48 -1.60
C ARG A 197 29.83 -17.87 -0.62
N GLU A 198 30.28 -17.41 0.55
CA GLU A 198 29.41 -16.75 1.55
C GLU A 198 28.77 -15.44 1.07
N LEU A 199 29.46 -14.65 0.25
CA LEU A 199 28.88 -13.42 -0.32
C LEU A 199 27.90 -13.68 -1.46
N SER A 200 28.14 -14.73 -2.26
CA SER A 200 27.31 -15.06 -3.43
C SER A 200 26.09 -15.91 -3.07
N GLU A 201 26.07 -16.54 -1.90
CA GLU A 201 25.03 -17.47 -1.47
C GLU A 201 23.94 -16.81 -0.60
N LYS A 202 24.19 -15.60 -0.07
CA LYS A 202 23.15 -14.85 0.66
C LYS A 202 22.14 -14.23 -0.32
N PRO A 203 20.85 -14.55 -0.20
CA PRO A 203 19.80 -14.06 -1.10
C PRO A 203 19.69 -12.53 -1.03
N ASP A 204 19.27 -11.93 -2.15
CA ASP A 204 18.93 -10.52 -2.21
C ASP A 204 17.94 -10.17 -1.10
N PHE A 205 18.36 -9.31 -0.18
CA PHE A 205 17.51 -8.86 0.91
C PHE A 205 16.51 -7.83 0.37
N TYR A 206 15.21 -8.09 0.59
CA TYR A 206 14.14 -7.16 0.27
C TYR A 206 13.27 -6.94 1.51
N LEU A 207 12.97 -5.67 1.82
CA LEU A 207 11.98 -5.33 2.84
C LEU A 207 10.57 -5.68 2.34
N THR A 208 9.77 -6.31 3.19
CA THR A 208 8.40 -6.73 2.88
C THR A 208 7.41 -6.14 3.89
N GLY A 209 6.22 -5.74 3.43
CA GLY A 209 5.08 -5.46 4.28
C GLY A 209 4.24 -6.74 4.39
N CYS A 210 4.24 -7.37 5.57
CA CYS A 210 3.52 -8.63 5.84
C CYS A 210 3.78 -9.76 4.83
N ASP A 211 4.96 -9.82 4.21
CA ASP A 211 5.29 -10.73 3.09
C ASP A 211 4.35 -10.66 1.87
N MET A 212 3.37 -9.76 1.88
CA MET A 212 2.42 -9.53 0.80
C MET A 212 2.94 -8.47 -0.17
N ILE A 213 3.62 -7.45 0.33
CA ILE A 213 4.09 -6.32 -0.47
C ILE A 213 5.61 -6.23 -0.37
N SER A 214 6.29 -6.58 -1.47
CA SER A 214 7.72 -6.29 -1.59
C SER A 214 7.93 -4.80 -1.87
N PHE A 215 8.69 -4.11 -1.02
CA PHE A 215 8.98 -2.69 -1.21
C PHE A 215 10.13 -2.47 -2.22
N LYS A 216 9.88 -2.79 -3.50
CA LYS A 216 10.81 -2.58 -4.61
C LYS A 216 10.46 -1.30 -5.36
N ARG A 217 11.42 -0.71 -6.07
CA ARG A 217 11.14 0.41 -7.00
C ARG A 217 10.15 0.03 -8.10
N SER A 218 10.12 -1.24 -8.52
CA SER A 218 9.13 -1.76 -9.48
C SER A 218 7.70 -1.67 -8.95
N THR A 219 7.50 -1.74 -7.63
CA THR A 219 6.19 -1.61 -6.99
C THR A 219 5.59 -0.22 -7.19
N ILE A 220 6.41 0.82 -7.44
CA ILE A 220 5.92 2.16 -7.79
C ILE A 220 5.07 2.10 -9.07
N PHE A 221 5.54 1.37 -10.09
CA PHE A 221 4.79 1.20 -11.33
C PHE A 221 3.53 0.35 -11.13
N ALA A 222 3.58 -0.65 -10.25
CA ALA A 222 2.40 -1.44 -9.90
C ALA A 222 1.33 -0.58 -9.22
N VAL A 223 1.72 0.29 -8.28
CA VAL A 223 0.81 1.26 -7.62
C VAL A 223 0.22 2.23 -8.63
N PHE A 224 1.05 2.80 -9.50
CA PHE A 224 0.59 3.72 -10.55
C PHE A 224 -0.38 3.04 -11.51
N GLY A 225 -0.05 1.82 -11.95
CA GLY A 225 -0.91 1.00 -12.79
C GLY A 225 -2.26 0.69 -12.11
N ALA A 226 -2.26 0.32 -10.83
CA ALA A 226 -3.48 0.09 -10.08
C ALA A 226 -4.36 1.35 -10.00
N LEU A 227 -3.77 2.51 -9.70
CA LEU A 227 -4.50 3.79 -9.67
C LEU A 227 -5.11 4.13 -11.04
N LEU A 228 -4.37 3.87 -12.13
CA LEU A 228 -4.85 4.05 -13.49
C LEU A 228 -6.02 3.10 -13.80
N THR A 229 -5.90 1.81 -13.46
CA THR A 229 -6.96 0.82 -13.66
C THR A 229 -8.22 1.20 -12.91
N TYR A 230 -8.11 1.60 -11.63
CA TYR A 230 -9.25 2.08 -10.85
C TYR A 230 -9.89 3.33 -11.47
N THR A 231 -9.08 4.27 -11.95
CA THR A 231 -9.55 5.46 -12.66
C THR A 231 -10.39 5.08 -13.89
N VAL A 232 -9.88 4.18 -14.74
CA VAL A 232 -10.58 3.72 -15.95
C VAL A 232 -11.87 2.97 -15.59
N LEU A 233 -11.82 2.10 -14.59
CA LEU A 233 -13.00 1.36 -14.12
C LEU A 233 -14.11 2.32 -13.67
N LEU A 234 -13.76 3.33 -12.87
CA LEU A 234 -14.72 4.31 -12.37
C LEU A 234 -15.34 5.16 -13.49
N ILE A 235 -14.54 5.57 -14.48
CA ILE A 235 -15.04 6.28 -15.66
C ILE A 235 -16.03 5.41 -16.44
N ASN A 236 -15.73 4.12 -16.62
CA ASN A 236 -16.60 3.19 -17.32
C ASN A 236 -17.91 2.94 -16.55
N MET A 237 -17.84 2.82 -15.22
CA MET A 237 -19.04 2.67 -14.39
C MET A 237 -19.94 3.90 -14.44
N LYS A 238 -19.37 5.12 -14.40
CA LYS A 238 -20.12 6.37 -14.53
C LYS A 238 -20.93 6.45 -15.83
N LYS A 239 -20.44 5.85 -16.92
CA LYS A 239 -21.16 5.78 -18.20
C LYS A 239 -22.33 4.78 -18.20
N SER A 240 -22.34 3.81 -17.28
CA SER A 240 -23.29 2.69 -17.27
C SER A 240 -24.48 2.85 -16.32
N VAL A 241 -24.49 3.85 -15.43
CA VAL A 241 -25.56 4.04 -14.43
C VAL A 241 -26.58 5.08 -14.92
N PRO A 242 -27.86 4.72 -15.09
CA PRO A 242 -28.91 5.67 -15.47
C PRO A 242 -29.17 6.68 -14.34
N ILE A 243 -29.39 7.93 -14.75
CA ILE A 243 -29.47 9.17 -13.98
C ILE A 243 -30.65 9.21 -12.97
N SER A 244 -31.48 8.16 -12.89
CA SER A 244 -32.65 8.11 -12.01
C SER A 244 -32.32 7.91 -10.52
N SER A 245 -31.13 7.42 -10.21
CA SER A 245 -30.66 7.20 -8.81
C SER A 245 -30.01 8.47 -8.20
N LEU A 246 -29.90 9.55 -8.98
CA LEU A 246 -29.12 10.76 -8.66
C LEU A 246 -29.76 11.66 -7.59
N HIS A 247 -31.02 11.42 -7.23
CA HIS A 247 -31.74 12.31 -6.32
C HIS A 247 -31.35 12.10 -4.84
N ILE A 248 -30.76 10.96 -4.49
CA ILE A 248 -30.34 10.64 -3.11
C ILE A 248 -28.97 11.26 -2.79
N LEU A 249 -28.10 11.45 -3.78
CA LEU A 249 -26.76 12.05 -3.59
C LEU A 249 -26.77 13.59 -3.58
N ASN A 250 -27.72 14.23 -4.26
CA ASN A 250 -27.89 15.69 -4.21
C ASN A 250 -28.44 16.21 -2.87
N LEU A 251 -28.86 15.32 -1.96
CA LEU A 251 -29.33 15.67 -0.61
C LEU A 251 -28.20 15.74 0.44
N MET A 252 -26.95 15.42 0.08
CA MET A 252 -25.78 15.65 0.95
C MET A 252 -25.29 17.09 0.84
N ASP A 253 -26.01 17.94 1.57
CA ASP A 253 -25.77 19.32 2.03
C ASP A 253 -24.30 19.82 1.93
N SER A 254 -24.14 21.04 1.41
CA SER A 254 -22.90 21.78 1.12
C SER A 254 -22.12 22.24 2.36
N ARG A 255 -22.25 21.53 3.49
CA ARG A 255 -21.60 21.84 4.78
C ARG A 255 -20.98 20.63 5.48
N MET A 256 -20.75 19.52 4.78
CA MET A 256 -19.97 18.41 5.33
C MET A 256 -18.48 18.75 5.39
N THR A 257 -17.85 18.49 6.53
CA THR A 257 -16.39 18.59 6.64
C THR A 257 -15.73 17.41 5.92
N PHE A 258 -14.49 17.57 5.45
CA PHE A 258 -13.76 16.52 4.70
C PHE A 258 -13.72 15.17 5.45
N ASP A 259 -13.63 15.22 6.78
CA ASP A 259 -13.73 14.04 7.66
C ASP A 259 -15.10 13.34 7.56
N ASP A 260 -16.19 14.12 7.48
CA ASP A 260 -17.55 13.59 7.32
C ASP A 260 -17.74 12.96 5.93
N ILE A 261 -17.09 13.50 4.91
CA ILE A 261 -17.10 12.94 3.55
C ILE A 261 -16.31 11.63 3.51
N LEU A 262 -15.11 11.57 4.10
CA LEU A 262 -14.30 10.35 4.16
C LEU A 262 -14.95 9.23 4.99
N THR A 263 -15.57 9.54 6.14
CA THR A 263 -16.26 8.53 6.94
C THR A 263 -17.60 8.10 6.34
N SER A 264 -18.35 9.02 5.73
CA SER A 264 -19.56 8.70 4.96
C SER A 264 -19.24 7.82 3.75
N GLU A 265 -18.18 8.14 3.00
CA GLU A 265 -17.78 7.43 1.78
C GLU A 265 -17.07 6.10 2.09
N ALA A 266 -16.36 5.95 3.21
CA ALA A 266 -15.86 4.65 3.66
C ALA A 266 -17.04 3.70 3.96
N ILE A 267 -18.12 4.22 4.57
CA ILE A 267 -19.35 3.47 4.82
C ILE A 267 -20.09 3.16 3.51
N ILE A 268 -20.16 4.10 2.58
CA ILE A 268 -20.82 3.91 1.27
C ILE A 268 -20.00 2.96 0.38
N SER A 269 -18.69 3.08 0.32
CA SER A 269 -17.80 2.16 -0.40
C SER A 269 -17.89 0.76 0.18
N PHE A 270 -17.91 0.60 1.50
CA PHE A 270 -18.14 -0.70 2.15
C PHE A 270 -19.53 -1.25 1.85
N LYS A 271 -20.56 -0.39 1.80
CA LYS A 271 -21.94 -0.78 1.47
C LYS A 271 -22.11 -1.19 0.01
N ILE A 272 -21.59 -0.41 -0.95
CA ILE A 272 -21.53 -0.72 -2.38
C ILE A 272 -20.74 -2.02 -2.60
N HIS A 273 -19.62 -2.21 -1.90
CA HIS A 273 -18.84 -3.43 -1.98
C HIS A 273 -19.61 -4.64 -1.42
N SER A 274 -20.35 -4.49 -0.31
CA SER A 274 -21.20 -5.55 0.25
C SER A 274 -22.42 -5.88 -0.61
N GLU A 275 -23.03 -4.88 -1.26
CA GLU A 275 -24.17 -5.07 -2.16
C GLU A 275 -23.72 -5.70 -3.48
N ASN A 276 -22.54 -5.34 -3.99
CA ASN A 276 -21.92 -5.99 -5.14
C ASN A 276 -21.48 -7.43 -4.84
N TRP A 277 -20.96 -7.71 -3.63
CA TRP A 277 -20.64 -9.08 -3.21
C TRP A 277 -21.88 -9.97 -3.17
N LYS A 278 -22.99 -9.46 -2.62
CA LYS A 278 -24.31 -10.15 -2.65
C LYS A 278 -24.86 -10.31 -4.07
N GLY A 279 -24.59 -9.36 -4.96
CA GLY A 279 -24.91 -9.47 -6.38
C GLY A 279 -24.11 -10.56 -7.09
N TRP A 280 -22.83 -10.69 -6.75
CA TRP A 280 -21.92 -11.73 -7.25
C TRP A 280 -22.32 -13.13 -6.78
N GLU A 281 -22.62 -13.31 -5.48
CA GLU A 281 -23.13 -14.58 -4.94
C GLU A 281 -24.47 -15.00 -5.59
N LYS A 282 -25.38 -14.04 -5.83
CA LYS A 282 -26.63 -14.30 -6.58
C LYS A 282 -26.35 -14.67 -8.04
N GLY A 283 -25.37 -14.03 -8.68
CA GLY A 283 -24.93 -14.32 -10.05
C GLY A 283 -24.35 -15.72 -10.18
N GLU A 284 -23.49 -16.14 -9.24
CA GLU A 284 -22.94 -17.50 -9.20
C GLU A 284 -24.01 -18.56 -8.90
N LEU A 285 -24.96 -18.28 -7.98
CA LEU A 285 -26.08 -19.18 -7.71
C LEU A 285 -26.98 -19.38 -8.93
N LEU A 286 -27.25 -18.31 -9.69
CA LEU A 286 -28.01 -18.39 -10.94
C LEU A 286 -27.24 -19.13 -12.04
N TYR A 287 -25.92 -18.91 -12.14
CA TYR A 287 -25.07 -19.61 -13.11
C TYR A 287 -24.95 -21.11 -12.80
N VAL A 288 -24.83 -21.48 -11.52
CA VAL A 288 -24.80 -22.88 -11.05
C VAL A 288 -26.16 -23.56 -11.23
N GLN A 289 -27.28 -22.85 -11.02
CA GLN A 289 -28.61 -23.40 -11.30
C GLN A 289 -28.88 -23.57 -12.80
N GLN A 290 -28.45 -22.64 -13.66
CA GLN A 290 -28.57 -22.78 -15.12
C GLN A 290 -27.70 -23.92 -15.66
N ASN A 291 -26.51 -24.14 -15.10
CA ASN A 291 -25.65 -25.28 -15.48
C ASN A 291 -26.16 -26.64 -14.94
N LYS A 292 -26.89 -26.66 -13.82
CA LYS A 292 -27.60 -27.87 -13.37
C LYS A 292 -28.83 -28.18 -14.24
N ALA A 293 -29.57 -27.16 -14.67
CA ALA A 293 -30.70 -27.32 -15.57
C ALA A 293 -30.28 -27.78 -16.98
N SER A 294 -29.13 -27.31 -17.49
CA SER A 294 -28.61 -27.71 -18.81
C SER A 294 -27.98 -29.12 -18.84
N LYS A 295 -27.52 -29.62 -17.68
CA LYS A 295 -27.03 -31.00 -17.52
C LYS A 295 -28.15 -32.03 -17.27
N SER A 296 -29.32 -31.59 -16.82
CA SER A 296 -30.50 -32.45 -16.62
C SER A 296 -31.25 -32.79 -17.93
N SER A 297 -30.97 -32.09 -19.03
CA SER A 297 -31.66 -32.27 -20.32
C SER A 297 -30.81 -32.99 -21.39
N ARG A 298 -29.65 -33.55 -21.02
CA ARG A 298 -28.84 -34.41 -21.88
C ARG A 298 -28.63 -35.78 -21.23
N CYS A 299 -29.64 -36.65 -21.33
CA CYS A 299 -29.40 -38.09 -21.33
C CYS A 299 -28.80 -38.49 -22.69
N PRO A 300 -27.63 -39.14 -22.74
CA PRO A 300 -27.12 -39.71 -23.98
C PRO A 300 -27.88 -40.99 -24.32
N GLU A 301 -28.55 -40.98 -25.48
CA GLU A 301 -29.38 -42.06 -26.04
C GLU A 301 -28.56 -43.24 -26.62
N TRP A 302 -27.34 -43.50 -26.12
CA TRP A 302 -26.45 -44.55 -26.64
C TRP A 302 -26.10 -45.65 -25.63
N MET A 303 -26.76 -45.71 -24.47
CA MET A 303 -26.48 -46.72 -23.43
C MET A 303 -27.55 -47.82 -23.31
N LEU A 304 -28.22 -48.18 -24.41
CA LEU A 304 -29.15 -49.32 -24.50
C LEU A 304 -29.04 -50.01 -25.87
N LYS A 305 -27.91 -50.67 -26.15
CA LYS A 305 -27.82 -51.69 -27.21
C LYS A 305 -26.59 -52.59 -27.03
N GLU A 306 -26.52 -53.28 -25.89
CA GLU A 306 -25.57 -54.39 -25.72
C GLU A 306 -26.06 -55.38 -24.65
N SER A 307 -27.16 -56.06 -24.94
CA SER A 307 -27.53 -57.34 -24.31
C SER A 307 -28.70 -57.94 -25.10
N ASN A 308 -28.39 -58.80 -26.07
CA ASN A 308 -29.21 -59.95 -26.52
C ASN A 308 -28.55 -60.58 -27.76
N PHE A 309 -27.54 -61.41 -27.49
CA PHE A 309 -27.16 -62.54 -28.32
C PHE A 309 -27.01 -63.75 -27.39
N ALA A 310 -28.16 -64.33 -27.04
CA ALA A 310 -28.45 -65.74 -26.76
C ALA A 310 -29.93 -65.81 -26.36
#